data_AF-A0A0C3CPV7-F1
#
_entry.id   AF-A0A0C3CPV7-F1
#
_cell.length_a   1.000
_cell.length_b   1.000
_cell.length_c   1.000
_cell.angle_alpha   90.00
_cell.angle_beta   90.00
_cell.angle_gamma   90.00
#
_symmetry.space_group_name_H-M   'P 1'
#
loop_
_entity.id
_entity.type
_entity.pdbx_description
1 polymer ?
#
loop_
_entity_poly.entity_id
_entity_poly.type
_entity_poly.pdbx_seq_one_letter_code
_entity_poly.pdbx_strand_id
1 'polypeptide(L)'
;MPSKSAIPDFYYFCFGAYEPFLTFVGFLGAIACAHNSQAPWSIDVLPYKSLPTATLVTMIQLAHVCALLGLVNLFVLSAVRTHLKDNPALQEKIVLSLLTPLLLGDIFHLSLTLWALGDQKWNIHSWSPM
;
A
#
# COMPACT_ATOMS: atom_id res chain seq x y z
N MET A 1 -6.59 -15.20 -29.31
CA MET A 1 -6.21 -13.83 -29.75
C MET A 1 -5.49 -13.18 -28.59
N PRO A 2 -4.36 -12.48 -28.80
CA PRO A 2 -3.72 -11.74 -27.71
C PRO A 2 -4.69 -10.71 -27.13
N SER A 3 -4.60 -10.45 -25.84
CA SER A 3 -5.44 -9.47 -25.13
C SER A 3 -5.44 -8.14 -25.89
N LYS A 4 -6.62 -7.64 -26.25
CA LYS A 4 -6.82 -6.35 -26.93
C LYS A 4 -6.78 -5.14 -25.98
N SER A 5 -6.56 -5.36 -24.68
CA SER A 5 -6.53 -4.28 -23.69
C SER A 5 -5.10 -3.91 -23.34
N ALA A 6 -4.87 -2.61 -23.13
CA ALA A 6 -3.62 -2.11 -22.55
C ALA A 6 -3.44 -2.53 -21.08
N ILE A 7 -4.45 -3.15 -20.47
CA ILE A 7 -4.39 -3.74 -19.12
C ILE A 7 -4.62 -5.26 -19.23
N PRO A 8 -3.55 -6.06 -19.40
CA PRO A 8 -3.67 -7.52 -19.41
C PRO A 8 -4.30 -8.05 -18.11
N ASP A 9 -4.93 -9.22 -18.19
CA ASP A 9 -5.69 -9.82 -17.08
C ASP A 9 -4.88 -9.95 -15.80
N PHE A 10 -3.64 -10.40 -15.92
CA PHE A 10 -2.72 -10.53 -14.79
C PHE A 10 -2.48 -9.20 -14.07
N TYR A 11 -2.17 -8.13 -14.82
CA TYR A 11 -1.92 -6.81 -14.25
C TYR A 11 -3.18 -6.20 -13.64
N TYR A 12 -4.33 -6.40 -14.27
CA TYR A 12 -5.60 -5.98 -13.69
C TYR A 12 -5.89 -6.71 -12.39
N PHE A 13 -5.61 -8.01 -12.30
CA PHE A 13 -5.78 -8.75 -11.06
C PHE A 13 -4.84 -8.22 -9.97
N CYS A 14 -3.56 -8.01 -10.27
CA CYS A 14 -2.58 -7.49 -9.31
C CYS A 14 -2.96 -6.09 -8.82
N PHE A 15 -3.09 -5.12 -9.71
CA PHE A 15 -3.24 -3.70 -9.35
C PHE A 15 -4.70 -3.27 -9.15
N GLY A 16 -5.63 -3.93 -9.83
CA GLY A 16 -7.05 -3.61 -9.76
C GLY A 16 -7.81 -4.39 -8.69
N ALA A 17 -7.28 -5.49 -8.15
CA ALA A 17 -7.98 -6.28 -7.14
C ALA A 17 -7.12 -6.66 -5.94
N TYR A 18 -5.99 -7.33 -6.18
CA TYR A 18 -5.15 -7.88 -5.11
C TYR A 18 -4.51 -6.78 -4.24
N GLU A 19 -3.90 -5.77 -4.86
CA GLU A 19 -3.32 -4.65 -4.13
C GLU A 19 -4.38 -3.82 -3.37
N PRO A 20 -5.53 -3.41 -3.97
CA PRO A 20 -6.61 -2.77 -3.22
C PRO A 20 -7.07 -3.60 -2.01
N PHE A 21 -7.17 -4.92 -2.16
CA PHE A 21 -7.46 -5.81 -1.05
C PHE A 21 -6.38 -5.76 0.05
N LEU A 22 -5.10 -5.85 -0.33
CA LEU A 22 -3.98 -5.77 0.62
C LEU A 22 -3.93 -4.43 1.35
N THR A 23 -4.16 -3.30 0.65
CA THR A 23 -4.18 -1.98 1.30
C THR A 23 -5.30 -1.86 2.31
N PHE A 24 -6.47 -2.46 2.04
CA PHE A 24 -7.58 -2.50 2.97
C PHE A 24 -7.30 -3.41 4.18
N VAL A 25 -6.71 -4.59 3.96
CA VAL A 25 -6.26 -5.47 5.06
C VAL A 25 -5.21 -4.78 5.92
N GLY A 26 -4.25 -4.09 5.29
CA GLY A 26 -3.23 -3.29 5.98
C GLY A 26 -3.85 -2.18 6.82
N PHE A 27 -4.90 -1.52 6.32
CA PHE A 27 -5.66 -0.54 7.10
C PHE A 27 -6.29 -1.14 8.36
N LEU A 28 -6.94 -2.31 8.24
CA LEU A 28 -7.52 -3.00 9.39
C LEU A 28 -6.43 -3.43 10.40
N GLY A 29 -5.30 -3.95 9.91
CA GLY A 29 -4.16 -4.31 10.77
C GLY A 29 -3.55 -3.10 11.49
N ALA A 30 -3.49 -1.95 10.82
CA ALA A 30 -3.01 -0.70 11.41
C ALA A 30 -3.90 -0.19 12.55
N ILE A 31 -5.22 -0.33 12.41
CA ILE A 31 -6.17 -0.02 13.49
C ILE A 31 -6.02 -1.01 14.65
N ALA A 32 -5.81 -2.29 14.36
CA ALA A 32 -5.82 -3.33 15.37
C ALA A 32 -4.57 -3.34 16.26
N CYS A 33 -3.37 -3.31 15.69
CA CYS A 33 -2.16 -3.58 16.47
C CYS A 33 -0.85 -2.96 15.96
N ALA A 34 -0.79 -2.38 14.76
CA ALA A 34 0.50 -2.07 14.12
C ALA A 34 1.46 -1.23 14.99
N HIS A 35 0.98 -0.23 15.73
CA HIS A 35 1.84 0.56 16.62
C HIS A 35 2.53 -0.32 17.67
N ASN A 36 1.76 -1.16 18.36
CA ASN A 36 2.31 -2.02 19.42
C ASN A 36 3.10 -3.19 18.83
N SER A 37 2.85 -3.63 17.60
CA SER A 37 3.68 -4.67 16.99
C SER A 37 5.08 -4.18 16.60
N GLN A 38 5.26 -2.87 16.40
CA GLN A 38 6.52 -2.31 15.89
C GLN A 38 7.40 -1.62 16.93
N ALA A 39 6.87 -1.30 18.11
CA ALA A 39 7.66 -0.66 19.15
C ALA A 39 8.57 -1.67 19.88
N PRO A 40 9.81 -1.28 20.24
CA PRO A 40 10.75 -2.15 20.96
C PRO A 40 10.39 -2.22 22.45
N TRP A 41 9.28 -2.89 22.76
CA TRP A 41 8.84 -3.07 24.14
C TRP A 41 9.90 -3.83 24.94
N SER A 42 10.13 -3.39 26.17
CA SER A 42 11.03 -4.03 27.12
C SER A 42 10.24 -4.50 28.34
N ILE A 43 10.86 -5.28 29.21
CA ILE A 43 10.22 -5.74 30.45
C ILE A 43 9.76 -4.53 31.30
N ASP A 44 10.48 -3.42 31.23
CA ASP A 44 10.19 -2.20 31.98
C ASP A 44 9.22 -1.24 31.27
N VAL A 45 8.95 -1.46 29.98
CA VAL A 45 8.04 -0.63 29.16
C VAL A 45 7.03 -1.52 28.45
N LEU A 46 5.84 -1.59 29.04
CA LEU A 46 4.73 -2.42 28.52
C LEU A 46 4.00 -1.73 27.35
N PRO A 47 3.43 -2.51 26.42
CA PRO A 47 2.59 -1.98 25.35
C PRO A 47 1.41 -1.15 25.87
N TYR A 48 1.01 -0.13 25.10
CA TYR A 48 -0.16 0.67 25.43
C TYR A 48 -1.45 -0.15 25.36
N LYS A 49 -2.25 -0.12 26.43
CA LYS A 49 -3.63 -0.64 26.41
C LYS A 49 -4.57 0.26 25.59
N SER A 50 -4.29 1.55 25.56
CA SER A 50 -4.95 2.55 24.73
C SER A 50 -3.91 3.55 24.24
N LEU A 51 -3.88 3.80 22.93
CA LEU A 51 -2.94 4.74 22.34
C LEU A 51 -3.31 6.18 22.73
N PRO A 52 -2.31 7.07 22.94
CA PRO A 52 -2.57 8.50 23.01
C PRO A 52 -3.36 8.97 21.79
N THR A 53 -4.34 9.87 21.98
CA THR A 53 -5.26 10.30 20.92
C THR A 53 -4.54 10.80 19.67
N ALA A 54 -3.45 11.56 19.84
CA ALA A 54 -2.64 12.05 18.72
C ALA A 54 -2.06 10.88 17.89
N THR A 55 -1.43 9.90 18.55
CA THR A 55 -0.88 8.70 17.90
C THR A 55 -1.97 7.90 17.19
N LEU A 56 -3.13 7.71 17.84
CA LEU A 56 -4.25 6.98 17.25
C LEU A 56 -4.75 7.66 15.97
N VAL A 57 -4.97 8.98 16.01
CA VAL A 57 -5.42 9.75 14.84
C VAL A 57 -4.39 9.68 13.72
N THR A 58 -3.09 9.84 14.02
CA THR A 58 -2.03 9.74 13.02
C THR A 58 -2.00 8.35 12.36
N MET A 59 -2.07 7.27 13.15
CA MET A 59 -2.09 5.90 12.63
C MET A 59 -3.32 5.64 11.75
N ILE A 60 -4.51 6.04 12.19
CA ILE A 60 -5.75 5.88 11.42
C ILE A 60 -5.67 6.65 10.10
N GLN A 61 -5.22 7.91 10.11
CA GLN A 61 -5.14 8.72 8.90
C GLN A 61 -4.11 8.16 7.91
N LEU A 62 -2.94 7.73 8.39
CA LEU A 62 -1.91 7.13 7.55
C LEU A 62 -2.39 5.80 6.93
N ALA A 63 -3.06 4.97 7.72
CA ALA A 63 -3.59 3.71 7.24
C ALA A 63 -4.75 3.92 6.26
N HIS A 64 -5.62 4.89 6.53
CA HIS A 64 -6.77 5.21 5.69
C HIS A 64 -6.34 5.73 4.32
N VAL A 65 -5.31 6.59 4.24
CA VAL A 65 -4.84 7.09 2.94
C VAL A 65 -4.31 5.95 2.05
N CYS A 66 -3.66 4.94 2.63
CA CYS A 66 -3.22 3.75 1.88
C CYS A 66 -4.42 2.96 1.32
N ALA A 67 -5.44 2.69 2.14
CA ALA A 67 -6.66 2.01 1.69
C ALA A 67 -7.42 2.83 0.62
N LEU A 68 -7.45 4.16 0.77
CA LEU A 68 -8.05 5.05 -0.21
C LEU A 68 -7.33 4.98 -1.56
N LEU A 69 -5.99 4.95 -1.58
CA LEU A 69 -5.22 4.78 -2.81
C LEU A 69 -5.52 3.44 -3.49
N GLY A 70 -5.65 2.35 -2.72
CA GLY A 70 -6.10 1.06 -3.25
C GLY A 70 -7.49 1.13 -3.89
N LEU A 71 -8.45 1.81 -3.26
CA LEU A 71 -9.77 2.02 -3.85
C LEU A 71 -9.71 2.85 -5.13
N VAL A 72 -8.88 3.90 -5.18
CA VAL A 72 -8.66 4.69 -6.39
C VAL A 72 -8.12 3.79 -7.52
N ASN A 73 -7.15 2.91 -7.23
CA ASN A 73 -6.63 1.96 -8.21
C ASN A 73 -7.72 1.03 -8.76
N LEU A 74 -8.51 0.42 -7.87
CA LEU A 74 -9.64 -0.44 -8.23
C LEU A 74 -10.60 0.31 -9.18
N PHE A 75 -11.08 1.49 -8.79
CA PHE A 75 -12.08 2.22 -9.58
C PHE A 75 -11.53 2.73 -10.91
N VAL A 76 -10.34 3.33 -10.91
CA VAL A 76 -9.74 3.88 -12.13
C VAL A 76 -9.40 2.77 -13.12
N LEU A 77 -8.74 1.69 -12.68
CA LEU A 77 -8.40 0.58 -13.57
C LEU A 77 -9.65 -0.14 -14.08
N SER A 78 -10.68 -0.31 -13.24
CA SER A 78 -11.97 -0.88 -13.66
C SER A 78 -12.64 -0.02 -14.73
N ALA A 79 -12.67 1.30 -14.53
CA ALA A 79 -13.27 2.25 -15.47
C ALA A 79 -12.52 2.28 -16.80
N VAL A 80 -11.19 2.37 -16.76
CA VAL A 80 -10.35 2.36 -17.97
C VAL A 80 -10.54 1.05 -18.75
N ARG A 81 -10.50 -0.09 -18.06
CA ARG A 81 -10.66 -1.40 -18.68
C ARG A 81 -12.04 -1.57 -19.33
N THR A 82 -13.09 -1.11 -18.68
CA THR A 82 -14.48 -1.30 -19.12
C THR A 82 -14.88 -0.32 -20.21
N HIS A 83 -14.53 0.96 -20.06
CA HIS A 83 -15.06 2.03 -20.91
C HIS A 83 -14.12 2.46 -22.04
N LEU A 84 -12.82 2.13 -21.95
CA LEU A 84 -11.83 2.54 -22.95
C LEU A 84 -11.22 1.36 -23.72
N LYS A 85 -11.88 0.19 -23.69
CA LYS A 85 -11.40 -1.06 -24.35
C LYS A 85 -11.07 -0.89 -25.84
N ASP A 86 -11.74 0.05 -26.51
CA ASP A 86 -11.58 0.32 -27.94
C ASP A 86 -10.52 1.41 -28.22
N ASN A 87 -9.93 2.00 -27.18
CA ASN A 87 -8.88 3.02 -27.29
C ASN A 87 -7.65 2.69 -26.40
N PRO A 88 -6.81 1.72 -26.81
CA PRO A 88 -5.65 1.28 -26.03
C PRO A 88 -4.64 2.40 -25.72
N ALA A 89 -4.44 3.34 -26.66
CA ALA A 89 -3.52 4.46 -26.47
C ALA A 89 -3.97 5.39 -25.34
N LEU A 90 -5.29 5.61 -25.18
CA LEU A 90 -5.83 6.38 -24.07
C LEU A 90 -5.79 5.59 -22.75
N GLN A 91 -6.03 4.26 -22.79
CA GLN A 91 -5.88 3.39 -21.63
C GLN A 91 -4.46 3.50 -21.05
N GLU A 92 -3.44 3.36 -21.91
CA GLU A 92 -2.04 3.42 -21.51
C GLU A 92 -1.70 4.75 -20.84
N LYS A 93 -2.13 5.89 -21.39
CA LYS A 93 -1.89 7.20 -20.77
C LYS A 93 -2.49 7.32 -19.37
N ILE A 94 -3.72 6.86 -19.17
CA ILE A 94 -4.38 6.93 -17.85
C ILE A 94 -3.70 5.98 -16.87
N VAL A 95 -3.42 4.74 -17.30
CA VAL A 95 -2.73 3.74 -16.47
C VAL A 95 -1.35 4.24 -16.07
N LEU A 96 -0.57 4.82 -16.99
CA LEU A 96 0.74 5.40 -16.67
C LEU A 96 0.60 6.58 -15.70
N SER A 97 -0.41 7.44 -15.88
CA SER A 97 -0.65 8.56 -14.96
C SER A 97 -1.01 8.10 -13.54
N LEU A 98 -1.59 6.91 -13.41
CA LEU A 98 -1.94 6.30 -12.13
C LEU A 98 -0.76 5.54 -11.51
N LEU A 99 -0.11 4.66 -12.28
CA LEU A 99 0.93 3.74 -11.77
C LEU A 99 2.29 4.41 -11.57
N THR A 100 2.62 5.46 -12.33
CA THR A 100 3.90 6.17 -12.17
C THR A 100 4.06 6.79 -10.78
N PRO A 101 3.12 7.61 -10.26
CA PRO A 101 3.26 8.16 -8.92
C PRO A 101 3.25 7.09 -7.83
N LEU A 102 2.54 5.97 -8.03
CA LEU A 102 2.56 4.84 -7.09
C LEU A 102 3.92 4.16 -7.04
N LEU A 103 4.52 3.90 -8.19
CA LEU A 103 5.89 3.38 -8.28
C LEU A 103 6.89 4.30 -7.58
N LEU A 104 6.77 5.61 -7.78
CA LEU A 104 7.59 6.59 -7.05
C LEU A 104 7.32 6.49 -5.54
N GLY A 105 6.06 6.38 -5.13
CA GLY A 105 5.67 6.15 -3.74
C GLY A 105 6.35 4.93 -3.14
N ASP A 106 6.37 3.79 -3.83
CA ASP A 106 7.03 2.56 -3.38
C ASP A 106 8.53 2.73 -3.22
N ILE A 107 9.18 3.40 -4.18
CA ILE A 107 10.61 3.74 -4.09
C ILE A 107 10.86 4.61 -2.86
N PHE A 108 10.03 5.61 -2.60
CA PHE A 108 10.16 6.48 -1.44
C PHE A 108 9.90 5.74 -0.13
N HIS A 109 8.85 4.93 -0.03
CA HIS A 109 8.58 4.10 1.14
C HIS A 109 9.78 3.22 1.47
N LEU A 110 10.27 2.45 0.49
CA LEU A 110 11.42 1.58 0.69
C LEU A 110 12.67 2.37 1.11
N SER A 111 12.97 3.48 0.43
CA SER A 111 14.15 4.29 0.72
C SER A 111 14.10 4.91 2.11
N LEU A 112 12.95 5.47 2.50
CA LEU A 112 12.75 6.06 3.83
C LEU A 112 12.76 5.00 4.92
N THR A 113 12.17 3.83 4.70
CA THR A 113 12.24 2.71 5.65
C THR A 113 13.68 2.25 5.85
N LEU A 114 14.44 2.03 4.77
CA LEU A 114 15.85 1.63 4.87
C LEU A 114 16.70 2.70 5.57
N TRP A 115 16.44 3.98 5.29
CA TRP A 115 17.10 5.09 6.00
C TRP A 115 16.76 5.10 7.50
N ALA A 116 15.47 4.96 7.85
CA ALA A 116 14.98 4.99 9.22
C ALA A 116 15.46 3.79 10.06
N LEU A 117 15.66 2.63 9.43
CA LEU A 117 16.22 1.44 10.08
C LEU A 117 17.71 1.57 10.47
N GLY A 118 18.42 2.59 9.96
CA GLY A 118 19.82 2.83 10.31
C GLY A 118 20.69 1.60 10.05
N ASP A 119 21.47 1.17 11.04
CA ASP A 119 22.36 0.00 10.90
C ASP A 119 21.61 -1.34 10.85
N GLN A 120 20.35 -1.39 11.32
CA GLN A 120 19.54 -2.62 11.32
C GLN A 120 18.99 -3.00 9.95
N LYS A 121 19.09 -2.11 8.95
CA LYS A 121 18.56 -2.33 7.59
C LYS A 121 19.14 -3.55 6.87
N TRP A 122 20.29 -4.07 7.31
CA TRP A 122 20.91 -5.27 6.72
C TRP A 122 20.82 -6.51 7.61
N ASN A 123 20.24 -6.40 8.80
CA ASN A 123 20.04 -7.53 9.71
C ASN A 123 18.74 -8.28 9.38
N ILE A 124 18.66 -8.82 8.16
CA ILE A 124 17.42 -9.44 7.63
C ILE A 124 16.92 -10.57 8.53
N HIS A 125 17.83 -11.29 9.19
CA HIS A 125 17.48 -12.38 10.11
C HIS A 125 16.75 -11.92 11.37
N SER A 126 16.87 -10.64 11.76
CA SER A 126 16.19 -10.09 12.93
C SER A 126 14.88 -9.37 12.59
N TRP A 127 14.48 -9.35 11.31
CA TRP A 127 13.23 -8.73 10.92
C TRP A 127 12.05 -9.57 11.43
N SER A 128 11.08 -8.94 12.09
CA SER A 128 9.88 -9.64 12.52
C SER A 128 9.11 -10.10 11.27
N PRO A 129 8.67 -11.37 11.19
CA PRO A 129 7.61 -11.71 10.26
C PRO A 129 6.40 -10.85 10.64
N MET A 130 5.83 -10.14 9.66
CA MET A 130 4.66 -9.28 9.87
C MET A 130 3.54 -10.01 10.62
#